data_AF-A0A820RSB2-F1
#
_entry.id   AF-A0A820RSB2-F1
#
_cell.length_a   1.000
_cell.length_b   1.000
_cell.length_c   1.000
_cell.angle_alpha   90.00
_cell.angle_beta   90.00
_cell.angle_gamma   90.00
#
_symmetry.space_group_name_H-M   'P 1'
#
loop_
_entity.id
_entity.type
_entity.pdbx_description
1 polymer ?
#
loop_
_entity_poly.entity_id
_entity_poly.type
_entity_poly.pdbx_seq_one_letter_code
_entity_poly.pdbx_strand_id
1 'polypeptide(L)'
;MCRFWSYDVFYHPAIRNQQYDYLMRMDDDSYFLDKTKLDLFEYIHQQKLDYVYRSLYTDTCKALFSIEKQFTNRTVARTDCIYNNFFLIRLNWFYQSEKIQRFLNELIRDDLMIREYIGDGCVHAAMIDIEKNTRI
;
A
#
# COMPACT_ATOMS: atom_id res chain seq x y z
N MET A 1 8.35 -11.40 2.47
CA MET A 1 7.70 -10.40 3.33
C MET A 1 7.11 -9.26 2.51
N CYS A 2 7.88 -8.54 1.66
CA CYS A 2 7.33 -7.46 0.82
C CYS A 2 6.15 -7.89 -0.08
N ARG A 3 6.27 -9.01 -0.80
CA ARG A 3 5.18 -9.56 -1.63
C ARG A 3 3.91 -9.82 -0.82
N PHE A 4 4.08 -10.37 0.39
CA PHE A 4 2.95 -10.66 1.26
C PHE A 4 2.17 -9.40 1.63
N TRP A 5 2.88 -8.34 2.06
CA TRP A 5 2.25 -7.09 2.44
C TRP A 5 1.78 -6.23 1.27
N SER A 6 2.35 -6.42 0.08
CA SER A 6 1.90 -5.73 -1.14
C SER A 6 0.69 -6.41 -1.80
N TYR A 7 0.50 -7.72 -1.59
CA TYR A 7 -0.50 -8.50 -2.33
C TYR A 7 -1.15 -9.59 -1.48
N ASP A 8 -0.39 -10.59 -1.02
CA ASP A 8 -0.97 -11.85 -0.51
C ASP A 8 -1.90 -11.64 0.71
N VAL A 9 -1.58 -10.68 1.60
CA VAL A 9 -2.37 -10.39 2.80
C VAL A 9 -3.82 -10.01 2.48
N PHE A 10 -4.04 -9.28 1.39
CA PHE A 10 -5.37 -8.82 0.98
C PHE A 10 -6.24 -9.96 0.49
N TYR A 11 -5.66 -11.05 -0.01
CA TYR A 11 -6.41 -12.22 -0.45
C TYR A 11 -6.48 -13.32 0.60
N HIS A 12 -5.90 -13.10 1.78
CA HIS A 12 -5.93 -14.07 2.85
C HIS A 12 -7.38 -14.35 3.29
N PRO A 13 -7.78 -15.62 3.50
CA PRO A 13 -9.17 -15.96 3.86
C PRO A 13 -9.68 -15.24 5.11
N ALA A 14 -8.80 -14.99 6.09
CA ALA A 14 -9.18 -14.24 7.30
C ALA A 14 -9.61 -12.81 7.00
N ILE A 15 -9.06 -12.18 5.95
CA ILE A 15 -9.45 -10.84 5.52
C ILE A 15 -10.68 -10.91 4.61
N ARG A 16 -10.60 -11.75 3.56
CA ARG A 16 -11.60 -11.79 2.50
C ARG A 16 -12.95 -12.38 2.94
N ASN A 17 -12.94 -13.44 3.76
CA ASN A 17 -14.18 -14.13 4.15
C ASN A 17 -14.91 -13.41 5.28
N GLN A 18 -14.19 -12.62 6.09
CA GLN A 18 -14.79 -11.84 7.17
C GLN A 18 -15.30 -10.47 6.71
N GLN A 19 -15.12 -10.13 5.43
CA GLN A 19 -15.67 -8.92 4.81
C GLN A 19 -15.30 -7.63 5.57
N TYR A 20 -14.06 -7.53 6.05
CA TYR A 20 -13.58 -6.30 6.65
C TYR A 20 -13.57 -5.14 5.64
N ASP A 21 -13.91 -3.94 6.11
CA ASP A 21 -13.83 -2.71 5.30
C ASP A 21 -12.43 -2.08 5.32
N TYR A 22 -11.69 -2.31 6.42
CA TYR A 22 -10.40 -1.69 6.68
C TYR A 22 -9.39 -2.73 7.18
N LEU A 23 -8.12 -2.49 6.86
CA LEU A 23 -6.98 -3.22 7.42
C LEU A 23 -6.02 -2.23 8.07
N MET A 24 -5.56 -2.54 9.27
CA MET A 24 -4.46 -1.84 9.93
C MET A 24 -3.27 -2.78 10.06
N ARG A 25 -2.10 -2.37 9.60
CA ARG A 25 -0.83 -3.05 9.90
C ARG A 25 -0.15 -2.39 11.09
N MET A 26 0.40 -3.22 11.96
CA MET A 26 1.27 -2.83 13.06
C MET A 26 2.37 -3.88 13.19
N ASP A 27 3.61 -3.49 12.91
CA ASP A 27 4.78 -4.36 13.11
C ASP A 27 5.12 -4.47 14.60
N ASP A 28 5.80 -5.55 14.96
CA ASP A 28 6.16 -5.91 16.34
C ASP A 28 7.21 -5.00 16.97
N ASP A 29 8.00 -4.30 16.14
CA ASP A 29 9.00 -3.31 16.54
C ASP A 29 8.46 -1.86 16.57
N SER A 30 7.14 -1.69 16.44
CA SER A 30 6.48 -0.38 16.40
C SER A 30 5.82 -0.02 17.74
N TYR A 31 6.06 1.22 18.19
CA TYR A 31 5.57 1.72 19.48
C TYR A 31 4.58 2.88 19.30
N PHE A 32 3.49 2.84 20.07
CA PHE A 32 2.65 4.02 20.31
C PHE A 32 3.20 4.79 21.51
N LEU A 33 3.66 6.01 21.26
CA LEU A 33 4.19 6.88 22.32
C LEU A 33 3.08 7.62 23.06
N ASP A 34 2.00 7.92 22.33
CA ASP A 34 0.86 8.68 22.83
C ASP A 34 -0.41 7.85 22.83
N LYS A 35 -1.28 8.11 23.82
CA LYS A 35 -2.63 7.55 23.85
C LYS A 35 -3.52 8.38 22.94
N THR A 36 -4.26 7.72 22.05
CA THR A 36 -5.35 8.35 21.31
C THR A 36 -6.70 7.92 21.87
N LYS A 37 -7.67 8.85 21.88
CA LYS A 37 -9.09 8.55 22.15
C LYS A 37 -9.90 8.39 20.86
N LEU A 38 -9.27 8.62 19.71
CA LEU A 38 -9.92 8.51 18.41
C LEU A 38 -10.01 7.03 18.04
N ASP A 39 -11.20 6.61 17.65
CA ASP A 39 -11.36 5.39 16.86
C ASP A 39 -10.84 5.69 15.44
N LEU A 40 -9.71 5.07 15.09
CA LEU A 40 -9.04 5.32 13.81
C LEU A 40 -9.85 4.79 12.62
N PHE A 41 -10.64 3.74 12.81
CA PHE A 41 -11.51 3.19 11.76
C PHE A 41 -12.72 4.07 11.52
N GLU A 42 -13.31 4.61 12.60
CA GLU A 42 -14.38 5.60 12.46
C GLU A 42 -13.86 6.90 11.84
N TYR A 43 -12.66 7.34 12.23
CA TYR A 43 -12.03 8.53 11.66
C TYR A 43 -11.79 8.38 10.15
N ILE A 44 -11.17 7.28 9.71
CA ILE A 44 -10.92 7.05 8.27
C ILE A 44 -12.22 6.95 7.48
N HIS A 45 -13.27 6.37 8.08
CA HIS A 45 -14.60 6.29 7.49
C HIS A 45 -15.24 7.67 7.29
N GLN A 46 -15.29 8.48 8.36
CA GLN A 46 -15.88 9.83 8.33
C GLN A 46 -15.13 10.77 7.39
N GLN A 47 -13.80 10.71 7.41
CA GLN A 47 -12.95 11.51 6.53
C GLN A 47 -12.88 10.95 5.11
N LYS A 48 -13.48 9.78 4.86
CA LYS A 48 -13.52 9.08 3.57
C LYS A 48 -12.11 8.91 2.99
N LEU A 49 -11.14 8.52 3.83
CA LEU A 49 -9.78 8.27 3.36
C LEU A 49 -9.66 6.81 2.87
N ASP A 50 -8.74 6.62 1.94
CA ASP A 50 -8.40 5.34 1.34
C ASP A 50 -7.17 4.71 1.98
N TYR A 51 -6.25 5.55 2.44
CA TYR A 51 -4.96 5.11 2.94
C TYR A 51 -4.42 6.09 3.98
N VAL A 52 -3.82 5.59 5.06
CA VAL A 52 -3.17 6.41 6.09
C VAL A 52 -1.80 5.82 6.41
N TYR A 53 -0.78 6.68 6.52
CA TYR A 53 0.57 6.33 6.96
C TYR A 53 1.17 7.43 7.83
N ARG A 54 2.23 7.09 8.58
CA ARG A 54 2.88 8.04 9.50
C ARG A 54 4.02 8.82 8.87
N SER A 55 4.86 8.15 8.08
CA SER A 55 6.10 8.73 7.58
C SER A 55 6.49 8.19 6.22
N LEU A 56 7.31 8.98 5.52
CA LEU A 56 7.98 8.58 4.29
C LEU A 56 9.46 8.34 4.58
N TYR A 57 10.10 7.54 3.75
CA TYR A 57 11.55 7.40 3.70
C TYR A 57 12.03 7.46 2.25
N THR A 58 13.30 7.81 2.06
CA THR A 58 13.88 7.91 0.72
C THR A 58 14.42 6.56 0.27
N ASP A 59 13.93 6.08 -0.87
CA ASP A 59 14.42 4.88 -1.55
C ASP A 59 14.07 4.95 -3.05
N THR A 60 14.89 4.31 -3.88
CA THR A 60 14.71 4.29 -5.33
C THR A 60 14.71 2.87 -5.83
N CYS A 61 13.62 2.44 -6.45
CA CYS A 61 13.51 1.12 -7.06
C CYS A 61 13.31 1.25 -8.57
N LYS A 62 14.39 1.05 -9.35
CA LYS A 62 14.35 1.13 -10.83
C LYS A 62 13.41 0.10 -11.44
N ALA A 63 13.39 -1.12 -10.89
CA ALA A 63 12.51 -2.19 -11.34
C ALA A 63 11.04 -1.81 -11.15
N LEU A 64 10.66 -1.30 -9.97
CA LEU A 64 9.32 -0.79 -9.71
C LEU A 64 8.94 0.33 -10.69
N PHE A 65 9.81 1.32 -10.88
CA PHE A 65 9.53 2.44 -11.79
C PHE A 65 9.29 1.98 -13.24
N SER A 66 9.98 0.92 -13.69
CA SER A 66 9.79 0.36 -15.04
C SER A 66 8.37 -0.15 -15.28
N ILE A 67 7.69 -0.59 -14.22
CA ILE A 67 6.28 -1.01 -14.22
C ILE A 67 5.37 0.19 -13.96
N GLU A 68 5.65 1.00 -12.93
CA GLU A 68 4.85 2.16 -12.51
C GLU A 68 4.60 3.15 -13.66
N LYS A 69 5.61 3.40 -14.51
CA LYS A 69 5.49 4.32 -15.67
C LYS A 69 4.47 3.87 -16.72
N GLN A 70 4.00 2.62 -16.68
CA GLN A 70 2.94 2.12 -17.55
C GLN A 70 1.55 2.56 -17.06
N PHE A 71 1.44 2.92 -15.78
CA PHE A 71 0.21 3.30 -15.09
C PHE A 71 0.16 4.78 -14.72
N THR A 72 1.31 5.47 -14.81
CA THR A 72 1.48 6.88 -14.47
C THR A 72 2.09 7.65 -15.64
N ASN A 73 1.98 8.98 -15.64
CA ASN A 73 2.65 9.83 -16.63
C ASN A 73 4.06 10.26 -16.17
N ARG A 74 4.66 9.54 -15.22
CA ARG A 74 5.96 9.92 -14.66
C ARG A 74 7.08 9.60 -15.65
N THR A 75 7.99 10.56 -15.79
CA THR A 75 9.23 10.41 -16.55
C THR A 75 10.44 10.16 -15.66
N VAL A 76 10.30 10.37 -14.35
CA VAL A 76 11.35 10.21 -13.35
C VAL A 76 10.87 9.25 -12.26
N ALA A 77 11.79 8.40 -11.79
CA ALA A 77 11.51 7.47 -10.69
C ALA A 77 11.18 8.22 -9.40
N ARG A 78 10.24 7.68 -8.63
CA ARG A 78 9.99 8.15 -7.27
C ARG A 78 11.21 7.94 -6.39
N THR A 79 11.39 8.85 -5.44
CA THR A 79 12.37 8.73 -4.36
C THR A 79 11.73 8.49 -3.01
N ASP A 80 10.41 8.71 -2.87
CA ASP A 80 9.74 8.64 -1.57
C ASP A 80 8.90 7.37 -1.48
N CYS A 81 9.16 6.56 -0.46
CA CYS A 81 8.41 5.34 -0.16
C CYS A 81 7.72 5.48 1.19
N ILE A 82 6.60 4.77 1.37
CA ILE A 82 5.87 4.79 2.63
C ILE A 82 6.60 3.91 3.63
N TYR A 83 6.92 4.46 4.80
CA TYR A 83 7.39 3.65 5.91
C TYR A 83 6.19 2.91 6.50
N ASN A 84 6.02 1.67 6.07
CA ASN A 84 4.75 0.95 6.16
C ASN A 84 4.69 -0.07 7.30
N ASN A 85 5.56 0.06 8.30
CA ASN A 85 5.45 -0.63 9.59
C ASN A 85 4.15 -0.28 10.33
N PHE A 86 3.55 0.88 9.97
CA PHE A 86 2.19 1.26 10.35
C PHE A 86 1.44 1.83 9.14
N PHE A 87 0.28 1.25 8.82
CA PHE A 87 -0.68 1.86 7.89
C PHE A 87 -2.12 1.44 8.20
N LEU A 88 -3.08 2.27 7.76
CA LEU A 88 -4.48 1.87 7.58
C LEU A 88 -4.84 1.95 6.09
N ILE A 89 -5.66 1.03 5.62
CA ILE A 89 -6.12 1.00 4.23
C ILE A 89 -7.60 0.61 4.16
N ARG A 90 -8.35 1.28 3.29
CA ARG A 90 -9.71 0.91 2.90
C ARG A 90 -9.65 -0.23 1.88
N LEU A 91 -10.12 -1.41 2.27
CA LEU A 91 -10.00 -2.63 1.46
C LEU A 91 -10.75 -2.52 0.13
N ASN A 92 -11.90 -1.84 0.11
CA ASN A 92 -12.65 -1.60 -1.13
C ASN A 92 -11.88 -0.73 -2.14
N TRP A 93 -11.06 0.25 -1.70
CA TRP A 93 -10.20 1.03 -2.61
C TRP A 93 -9.20 0.12 -3.32
N PHE A 94 -8.57 -0.79 -2.56
CA PHE A 94 -7.64 -1.78 -3.11
C PHE A 94 -8.31 -2.72 -4.12
N TYR A 95 -9.47 -3.31 -3.77
CA TYR A 95 -10.12 -4.30 -4.64
C TYR A 95 -10.80 -3.69 -5.88
N GLN A 96 -11.37 -2.49 -5.75
CA GLN A 96 -12.17 -1.88 -6.83
C GLN A 96 -11.32 -1.13 -7.85
N SER A 97 -10.09 -0.74 -7.50
CA SER A 97 -9.21 -0.05 -8.45
C SER A 97 -8.60 -1.04 -9.45
N GLU A 98 -9.17 -1.11 -10.66
CA GLU A 98 -8.64 -1.94 -11.76
C GLU A 98 -7.16 -1.61 -12.06
N LYS A 99 -6.76 -0.34 -11.93
CA LYS A 99 -5.38 0.09 -12.16
C LYS A 99 -4.43 -0.49 -11.13
N ILE A 100 -4.78 -0.45 -9.85
CA ILE A 100 -3.99 -1.06 -8.76
C ILE A 100 -3.91 -2.57 -8.98
N GLN A 101 -5.03 -3.22 -9.27
CA GLN A 101 -5.07 -4.67 -9.50
C GLN A 101 -4.16 -5.09 -10.68
N ARG A 102 -4.22 -4.36 -11.80
CA ARG A 102 -3.36 -4.61 -12.97
C ARG A 102 -1.88 -4.34 -12.66
N PHE A 103 -1.60 -3.26 -11.95
CA PHE A 103 -0.25 -2.92 -11.52
C PHE A 103 0.37 -4.01 -10.64
N LEU A 104 -0.35 -4.48 -9.62
CA LEU A 104 0.13 -5.53 -8.73
C LEU A 104 0.30 -6.85 -9.47
N ASN A 105 -0.59 -7.19 -10.40
CA ASN A 105 -0.45 -8.39 -11.22
C ASN A 105 0.82 -8.36 -12.09
N GLU A 106 1.15 -7.22 -12.70
CA GLU A 106 2.42 -7.05 -13.42
C GLU A 106 3.63 -7.17 -12.49
N LEU A 107 3.50 -6.68 -11.25
CA LEU A 107 4.57 -6.67 -10.27
C LEU A 107 4.86 -8.07 -9.67
N ILE A 108 3.83 -8.90 -9.48
CA ILE A 108 4.00 -10.27 -8.97
C ILE A 108 4.30 -11.29 -10.08
N ARG A 109 4.11 -10.91 -11.36
CA ARG A 109 4.42 -11.77 -12.49
C ARG A 109 5.91 -12.11 -12.49
N ASP A 110 6.22 -13.38 -12.78
CA ASP A 110 7.58 -13.91 -12.85
C ASP A 110 8.42 -13.59 -11.59
N ASP A 111 7.77 -13.52 -10.43
CA ASP A 111 8.38 -13.23 -9.13
C ASP A 111 9.28 -11.97 -9.13
N LEU A 112 8.94 -10.96 -9.92
CA LEU A 112 9.74 -9.74 -10.09
C LEU A 112 10.04 -9.06 -8.74
N MET A 113 9.05 -8.99 -7.83
CA MET A 113 9.26 -8.46 -6.48
C MET A 113 10.37 -9.16 -5.70
N ILE A 114 10.49 -10.48 -5.87
CA ILE A 114 11.47 -11.31 -5.15
C ILE A 114 12.84 -11.14 -5.80
N ARG A 115 12.90 -11.18 -7.14
CA ARG A 115 14.15 -11.07 -7.90
C ARG A 115 14.81 -9.70 -7.73
N GLU A 116 14.01 -8.63 -7.68
CA GLU A 116 14.48 -7.24 -7.65
C GLU A 116 14.38 -6.60 -6.26
N TYR A 117 14.06 -7.38 -5.22
CA TYR A 117 13.95 -6.91 -3.84
C TYR A 117 13.05 -5.67 -3.67
N ILE A 118 11.89 -5.69 -4.33
CA ILE A 118 10.98 -4.55 -4.33
C ILE A 118 10.27 -4.44 -2.97
N GLY A 119 10.53 -3.35 -2.25
CA GLY A 119 9.92 -3.04 -0.95
C GLY A 119 8.44 -2.67 -1.07
N ASP A 120 7.63 -3.22 -0.18
CA ASP A 120 6.18 -2.98 -0.09
C ASP A 120 5.83 -1.53 0.25
N GLY A 121 6.67 -0.83 1.01
CA GLY A 121 6.54 0.61 1.23
C GLY A 121 6.55 1.43 -0.07
N CYS A 122 7.44 1.09 -1.00
CA CYS A 122 7.50 1.73 -2.32
C CYS A 122 6.32 1.32 -3.21
N VAL A 123 5.88 0.06 -3.13
CA VAL A 123 4.70 -0.43 -3.87
C VAL A 123 3.45 0.30 -3.43
N HIS A 124 3.22 0.44 -2.12
CA HIS A 124 2.06 1.15 -1.58
C HIS A 124 2.06 2.60 -2.01
N ALA A 125 3.22 3.25 -1.96
CA ALA A 125 3.37 4.60 -2.44
C ALA A 125 3.05 4.71 -3.94
N ALA A 126 3.41 3.71 -4.77
CA ALA A 126 3.08 3.66 -6.18
C ALA A 126 1.57 3.43 -6.42
N MET A 127 0.91 2.60 -5.61
CA MET A 127 -0.55 2.41 -5.69
C MET A 127 -1.31 3.73 -5.50
N ILE A 128 -0.89 4.54 -4.52
CA ILE A 128 -1.45 5.86 -4.26
C ILE A 128 -1.29 6.78 -5.48
N ASP A 129 -0.12 6.80 -6.12
CA ASP A 129 0.14 7.65 -7.29
C ASP A 129 -0.63 7.19 -8.55
N ILE A 130 -0.82 5.87 -8.69
CA ILE A 130 -1.56 5.26 -9.81
C ILE A 130 -3.06 5.59 -9.72
N GLU A 131 -3.62 5.55 -8.52
CA GLU A 131 -5.01 5.93 -8.27
C GLU A 131 -5.10 7.40 -7.86
N LYS A 132 -5.15 8.30 -8.85
CA LYS A 132 -5.10 9.76 -8.66
C LYS A 132 -6.17 10.34 -7.71
N ASN A 133 -7.25 9.62 -7.47
CA ASN A 133 -8.33 10.04 -6.57
C ASN A 133 -8.17 9.47 -5.15
N THR A 134 -7.03 8.83 -4.84
CA THR A 134 -6.74 8.31 -3.50
C THR A 134 -6.80 9.44 -2.49
N ARG A 135 -7.57 9.24 -1.44
CA ARG A 135 -7.67 10.17 -0.31
C ARG A 135 -6.75 9.69 0.81
N ILE A 136 -5.80 10.53 1.20
CA ILE A 136 -4.80 10.29 2.25
C ILE A 136 -5.12 11.18 3.45
#